data_AF-A0A2E4LLG7-F1
#
_entry.id   AF-A0A2E4LLG7-F1
#
_cell.length_a   1.000
_cell.length_b   1.000
_cell.length_c   1.000
_cell.angle_alpha   90.00
_cell.angle_beta   90.00
_cell.angle_gamma   90.00
#
_symmetry.space_group_name_H-M   'P 1'
#
loop_
_entity.id
_entity.type
_entity.pdbx_description
1 polymer ?
#
loop_
_entity_poly.entity_id
_entity_poly.type
_entity_poly.pdbx_seq_one_letter_code
_entity_poly.pdbx_strand_id
1 'polypeptide(L)'
;MRLFGEEFHTKFRTTSMSHDYQEYDDFTDAIENQSIFQARHIHKLAKLASPPPCLLLHIDLKHVVHTLGYRAATKEDKKEIKKRTDIPTSNRKRLKPEICNLMTSSYLKNPFFSRFKEILINTIDIDYIRNSHQFKARRKEMGKKGAKTELFRYRRSALAKQAHNAIYNSWERNIYLLKPEKIFHTFVSDPGDLLMNNQCICKEWSQKVGLI
;
A
#
# COMPACT_ATOMS: atom_id res chain seq x y z
N MET A 1 20.37 -10.56 1.76
CA MET A 1 19.79 -9.80 2.88
C MET A 1 18.27 -9.90 2.83
N ARG A 2 17.58 -10.18 3.95
CA ARG A 2 16.11 -10.19 4.02
C ARG A 2 15.60 -8.79 4.30
N LEU A 3 14.58 -8.35 3.55
CA LEU A 3 14.06 -6.98 3.60
C LEU A 3 13.64 -6.53 5.01
N PHE A 4 13.05 -7.44 5.79
CA PHE A 4 12.54 -7.17 7.13
C PHE A 4 13.39 -7.79 8.25
N GLY A 5 14.62 -8.22 7.94
CA GLY A 5 15.49 -8.96 8.86
C GLY A 5 15.17 -10.46 8.93
N GLU A 6 16.12 -11.24 9.44
CA GLU A 6 16.01 -12.71 9.47
C GLU A 6 14.96 -13.22 10.45
N GLU A 7 14.76 -12.54 11.59
CA GLU A 7 13.76 -12.94 12.58
C GLU A 7 12.34 -12.87 12.00
N PHE A 8 11.98 -11.73 11.42
CA PHE A 8 10.68 -11.55 10.77
C PHE A 8 10.52 -12.54 9.61
N HIS A 9 11.56 -12.69 8.78
CA HIS A 9 11.52 -13.60 7.65
C HIS A 9 11.29 -15.06 8.07
N THR A 10 11.99 -15.50 9.12
CA THR A 10 11.83 -16.86 9.67
C THR A 10 10.43 -17.05 10.22
N LYS A 11 9.93 -16.10 11.03
CA LYS A 11 8.58 -16.17 11.60
C LYS A 11 7.50 -16.16 10.51
N PHE A 12 7.62 -15.28 9.51
CA PHE A 12 6.69 -15.20 8.39
C PHE A 12 6.64 -16.51 7.60
N ARG A 13 7.79 -17.18 7.40
CA ARG A 13 7.84 -18.49 6.74
C ARG A 13 7.16 -19.61 7.53
N THR A 14 7.12 -19.53 8.85
CA THR A 14 6.38 -20.51 9.67
C THR A 14 4.87 -20.31 9.64
N THR A 15 4.40 -19.10 9.33
CA THR A 15 2.97 -18.77 9.23
C THR A 15 2.42 -18.85 7.80
N SER A 16 3.21 -18.48 6.79
CA SER A 16 2.78 -18.45 5.39
C SER A 16 2.69 -19.85 4.81
N MET A 17 1.50 -20.23 4.34
CA MET A 17 1.25 -21.48 3.62
C MET A 17 1.26 -21.30 2.09
N SER A 18 1.32 -20.06 1.57
CA SER A 18 1.47 -19.81 0.12
C SER A 18 2.87 -20.21 -0.36
N HIS A 19 2.91 -21.05 -1.39
CA HIS A 19 4.17 -21.60 -1.93
C HIS A 19 4.93 -20.58 -2.80
N ASP A 20 4.22 -19.60 -3.32
CA ASP A 20 4.69 -18.59 -4.27
C ASP A 20 4.59 -17.15 -3.73
N TYR A 21 4.11 -16.99 -2.49
CA TYR A 21 3.83 -15.69 -1.89
C TYR A 21 2.90 -14.81 -2.76
N GLN A 22 1.91 -15.42 -3.42
CA GLN A 22 0.94 -14.66 -4.20
C GLN A 22 0.01 -13.81 -3.32
N GLU A 23 -0.36 -12.63 -3.82
CA GLU A 23 -1.46 -11.85 -3.27
C GLU A 23 -2.82 -12.45 -3.68
N TYR A 24 -3.64 -12.78 -2.69
CA TYR A 24 -4.99 -13.29 -2.94
C TYR A 24 -6.00 -12.16 -2.95
N ASP A 25 -6.85 -12.14 -3.97
CA ASP A 25 -7.92 -11.17 -4.09
C ASP A 25 -9.06 -11.49 -3.09
N ASP A 26 -9.48 -12.75 -3.00
CA ASP A 26 -10.48 -13.17 -2.02
C ASP A 26 -9.88 -13.28 -0.62
N PHE A 27 -10.71 -13.00 0.38
CA PHE A 27 -10.26 -13.06 1.77
C PHE A 27 -10.14 -14.50 2.29
N THR A 28 -10.99 -15.40 1.81
CA THR A 28 -11.00 -16.82 2.19
C THR A 28 -9.69 -17.44 1.75
N ASP A 29 -9.30 -17.23 0.49
CA ASP A 29 -8.01 -17.69 -0.03
C ASP A 29 -6.84 -17.07 0.75
N ALA A 30 -6.91 -15.77 1.05
CA ALA A 30 -5.85 -15.09 1.81
C ALA A 30 -5.68 -15.65 3.23
N ILE A 31 -6.79 -15.98 3.91
CA ILE A 31 -6.73 -16.55 5.27
C ILE A 31 -6.31 -18.01 5.26
N GLU A 32 -6.73 -18.78 4.26
CA GLU A 32 -6.30 -20.18 4.08
C GLU A 32 -4.81 -20.28 3.79
N ASN A 33 -4.23 -19.32 3.07
CA ASN A 33 -2.82 -19.33 2.73
C ASN A 33 -1.93 -18.56 3.72
N GLN A 34 -2.51 -17.82 4.68
CA GLN A 34 -1.83 -17.07 5.75
C GLN A 34 -0.60 -16.26 5.31
N SER A 35 -0.60 -15.76 4.08
CA SER A 35 0.60 -15.21 3.45
C SER A 35 0.50 -13.70 3.28
N ILE A 36 -0.14 -13.26 2.20
CA ILE A 36 -0.21 -11.85 1.83
C ILE A 36 -1.66 -11.41 1.74
N PHE A 37 -1.98 -10.40 2.54
CA PHE A 37 -3.28 -9.74 2.57
C PHE A 37 -3.20 -8.41 1.84
N GLN A 38 -4.33 -7.98 1.29
CA GLN A 38 -4.48 -6.65 0.71
C GLN A 38 -5.14 -5.70 1.72
N ALA A 39 -4.87 -4.40 1.60
CA ALA A 39 -5.45 -3.37 2.45
C ALA A 39 -6.98 -3.42 2.56
N ARG A 40 -7.68 -3.91 1.52
CA ARG A 40 -9.14 -4.07 1.52
C ARG A 40 -9.65 -5.13 2.50
N HIS A 41 -8.81 -6.07 2.89
CA HIS A 41 -9.16 -7.15 3.81
C HIS A 41 -9.21 -6.69 5.28
N ILE A 42 -8.74 -5.48 5.60
CA ILE A 42 -8.62 -4.98 6.98
C ILE A 42 -9.92 -5.09 7.78
N HIS A 43 -11.08 -4.87 7.16
CA HIS A 43 -12.36 -4.97 7.87
C HIS A 43 -12.72 -6.41 8.25
N LYS A 44 -12.33 -7.39 7.42
CA LYS A 44 -12.54 -8.81 7.72
C LYS A 44 -11.50 -9.27 8.76
N LEU A 45 -10.24 -8.87 8.60
CA LEU A 45 -9.16 -9.12 9.57
C LEU A 45 -9.48 -8.56 10.97
N ALA A 46 -10.04 -7.36 11.05
CA ALA A 46 -10.44 -6.74 12.31
C ALA A 46 -11.52 -7.53 13.08
N LYS A 47 -12.31 -8.36 12.38
CA LYS A 47 -13.38 -9.18 12.97
C LYS A 47 -12.93 -10.59 13.33
N LEU A 48 -11.75 -11.02 12.89
CA LEU A 48 -11.24 -12.34 13.26
C LEU A 48 -10.94 -12.37 14.76
N ALA A 49 -11.44 -13.39 15.45
CA ALA A 49 -11.10 -13.59 16.86
C ALA A 49 -9.59 -13.78 17.05
N SER A 50 -8.94 -14.53 16.15
CA SER A 50 -7.50 -14.78 16.15
C SER A 50 -6.92 -14.66 14.72
N PRO A 51 -6.36 -13.51 14.32
CA PRO A 51 -5.67 -13.35 13.04
C PRO A 51 -4.32 -14.09 13.09
N PRO A 52 -3.71 -14.35 11.92
CA PRO A 52 -2.36 -14.91 11.87
C PRO A 52 -1.38 -14.09 12.73
N PRO A 53 -0.51 -14.73 13.53
CA PRO A 53 0.39 -14.02 14.45
C PRO A 53 1.49 -13.23 13.72
N CYS A 54 1.72 -13.54 12.45
CA CYS A 54 2.53 -12.78 11.52
C CYS A 54 1.81 -12.79 10.17
N LEU A 55 1.74 -11.63 9.51
CA LEU A 55 1.21 -11.51 8.16
C LEU A 55 1.83 -10.34 7.42
N LEU A 56 1.75 -10.37 6.10
CA LEU A 56 2.14 -9.27 5.23
C LEU A 56 0.88 -8.58 4.71
N LEU A 57 0.80 -7.25 4.87
CA LEU A 57 -0.32 -6.44 4.41
C LEU A 57 0.15 -5.46 3.33
N HIS A 58 -0.28 -5.67 2.09
CA HIS A 58 0.01 -4.79 0.97
C HIS A 58 -1.00 -3.64 0.91
N ILE A 59 -0.47 -2.41 0.97
CA ILE A 59 -1.28 -1.19 1.06
C ILE A 59 -1.11 -0.36 -0.22
N ASP A 60 -2.15 -0.38 -1.06
CA ASP A 60 -2.29 0.57 -2.16
C ASP A 60 -2.79 1.92 -1.60
N LEU A 61 -1.86 2.88 -1.49
CA LEU A 61 -2.13 4.22 -0.95
C LEU A 61 -3.23 4.96 -1.74
N LYS A 62 -3.33 4.74 -3.06
CA LYS A 62 -4.39 5.34 -3.87
C LYS A 62 -5.74 4.78 -3.45
N HIS A 63 -5.85 3.48 -3.19
CA HIS A 63 -7.10 2.88 -2.70
C HIS A 63 -7.44 3.31 -1.28
N VAL A 64 -6.44 3.52 -0.41
CA VAL A 64 -6.63 4.11 0.92
C VAL A 64 -7.36 5.44 0.82
N VAL A 65 -6.81 6.37 0.05
CA VAL A 65 -7.42 7.70 -0.11
C VAL A 65 -8.71 7.66 -0.93
N HIS A 66 -8.86 6.72 -1.86
CA HIS A 66 -10.07 6.62 -2.68
C HIS A 66 -11.29 6.12 -1.91
N THR A 67 -11.13 5.11 -1.06
CA THR A 67 -12.29 4.49 -0.39
C THR A 67 -11.94 3.76 0.91
N LEU A 68 -10.76 3.16 1.03
CA LEU A 68 -10.48 2.26 2.17
C LEU A 68 -10.36 3.04 3.49
N GLY A 69 -9.88 4.28 3.47
CA GLY A 69 -9.88 5.16 4.64
C GLY A 69 -11.26 5.28 5.27
N TYR A 70 -12.28 5.55 4.45
CA TYR A 70 -13.67 5.57 4.91
C TYR A 70 -14.16 4.20 5.37
N ARG A 71 -13.81 3.11 4.68
CA ARG A 71 -14.30 1.77 5.06
C ARG A 71 -13.73 1.32 6.41
N ALA A 72 -12.45 1.60 6.65
CA ALA A 72 -11.72 1.25 7.87
C ALA A 72 -12.00 2.20 9.05
N ALA A 73 -12.52 3.40 8.78
CA ALA A 73 -12.80 4.44 9.77
C ALA A 73 -13.82 4.04 10.85
N THR A 74 -13.68 4.67 12.03
CA THR A 74 -14.66 4.68 13.11
C THR A 74 -15.95 5.39 12.68
N LYS A 75 -17.02 5.32 13.51
CA LYS A 75 -18.28 6.00 13.18
C LYS A 75 -18.12 7.52 13.13
N GLU A 76 -17.29 8.06 14.01
CA GLU A 76 -16.98 9.47 14.16
C GLU A 76 -16.21 9.98 12.94
N ASP A 77 -15.12 9.29 12.57
CA ASP A 77 -14.32 9.62 11.39
C ASP A 77 -15.15 9.49 10.11
N LYS A 78 -16.04 8.49 10.01
CA LYS A 78 -16.97 8.36 8.86
C LYS A 78 -17.88 9.56 8.70
N LYS A 79 -18.38 10.13 9.80
CA LYS A 79 -19.20 11.36 9.76
C LYS A 79 -18.36 12.53 9.27
N GLU A 80 -17.13 12.67 9.77
CA GLU A 80 -16.25 13.76 9.38
C GLU A 80 -15.84 13.69 7.91
N ILE A 81 -15.50 12.48 7.43
CA ILE A 81 -15.18 12.23 6.02
C ILE A 81 -16.36 12.65 5.12
N LYS A 82 -17.58 12.24 5.45
CA LYS A 82 -18.79 12.59 4.68
C LYS A 82 -19.08 14.09 4.62
N LYS A 83 -18.68 14.84 5.65
CA LYS A 83 -18.81 16.31 5.64
C LYS A 83 -17.81 16.97 4.69
N ARG A 84 -16.61 16.40 4.53
CA ARG A 84 -15.51 17.03 3.77
C ARG A 84 -15.37 16.54 2.33
N THR A 85 -15.80 15.31 2.05
CA THR A 85 -15.63 14.68 0.73
C THR A 85 -16.72 13.66 0.40
N ASP A 86 -16.86 13.38 -0.89
CA ASP A 86 -17.64 12.27 -1.44
C ASP A 86 -16.96 10.91 -1.20
N ILE A 87 -17.75 9.83 -1.22
CA ILE A 87 -17.28 8.44 -1.14
C ILE A 87 -17.84 7.65 -2.32
N PRO A 88 -16.99 7.06 -3.18
CA PRO A 88 -15.53 7.13 -3.18
C PRO A 88 -15.01 8.56 -3.41
N THR A 89 -13.87 8.92 -2.80
CA THR A 89 -13.29 10.27 -2.90
C THR A 89 -13.00 10.66 -4.35
N SER A 90 -13.61 11.74 -4.82
CA SER A 90 -13.42 12.28 -6.18
C SER A 90 -11.96 12.70 -6.42
N ASN A 91 -11.55 12.68 -7.69
CA ASN A 91 -10.20 13.09 -8.08
C ASN A 91 -9.86 14.52 -7.61
N ARG A 92 -10.82 15.46 -7.68
CA ARG A 92 -10.61 16.83 -7.20
C ARG A 92 -10.30 16.85 -5.69
N LYS A 93 -10.95 16.00 -4.90
CA LYS A 93 -10.73 15.91 -3.46
C LYS A 93 -9.41 15.21 -3.11
N ARG A 94 -8.90 14.29 -3.94
CA ARG A 94 -7.56 13.68 -3.74
C ARG A 94 -6.38 14.63 -4.00
N LEU A 95 -6.62 15.82 -4.56
CA LEU A 95 -5.61 16.88 -4.66
C LEU A 95 -5.40 17.63 -3.34
N LYS A 96 -6.34 17.49 -2.40
CA LYS A 96 -6.36 18.22 -1.14
C LYS A 96 -5.59 17.44 -0.07
N PRO A 97 -4.46 17.96 0.44
CA PRO A 97 -3.69 17.28 1.48
C PRO A 97 -4.51 16.96 2.73
N GLU A 98 -5.43 17.84 3.13
CA GLU A 98 -6.30 17.65 4.28
C GLU A 98 -7.24 16.44 4.13
N ILE A 99 -7.71 16.17 2.91
CA ILE A 99 -8.56 15.00 2.62
C ILE A 99 -7.72 13.73 2.59
N CYS A 100 -6.53 13.78 1.98
CA CYS A 100 -5.60 12.65 1.97
C CYS A 100 -5.21 12.26 3.40
N ASN A 101 -4.85 13.23 4.24
CA ASN A 101 -4.53 13.01 5.65
C ASN A 101 -5.71 12.41 6.42
N LEU A 102 -6.93 12.91 6.22
CA LEU A 102 -8.12 12.36 6.87
C LEU A 102 -8.33 10.90 6.48
N MET A 103 -8.32 10.59 5.17
CA MET A 103 -8.53 9.22 4.70
C MET A 103 -7.42 8.27 5.17
N THR A 104 -6.16 8.69 5.09
CA THR A 104 -5.02 7.87 5.51
C THR A 104 -4.99 7.66 7.02
N SER A 105 -5.17 8.71 7.82
CA SER A 105 -5.20 8.59 9.29
C SER A 105 -6.36 7.71 9.77
N SER A 106 -7.56 7.84 9.18
CA SER A 106 -8.69 6.98 9.53
C SER A 106 -8.48 5.51 9.15
N TYR A 107 -7.69 5.24 8.11
CA TYR A 107 -7.27 3.87 7.80
C TYR A 107 -6.33 3.33 8.87
N LEU A 108 -5.27 4.09 9.20
CA LEU A 108 -4.21 3.64 10.10
C LEU A 108 -4.64 3.57 11.57
N LYS A 109 -5.67 4.32 11.97
CA LYS A 109 -6.30 4.21 13.30
C LYS A 109 -7.17 2.97 13.48
N ASN A 110 -7.28 2.09 12.48
CA ASN A 110 -8.09 0.89 12.61
C ASN A 110 -7.55 0.00 13.76
N PRO A 111 -8.40 -0.44 14.71
CA PRO A 111 -7.96 -1.26 15.85
C PRO A 111 -7.31 -2.60 15.48
N PHE A 112 -7.43 -3.04 14.22
CA PHE A 112 -6.70 -4.19 13.74
C PHE A 112 -5.18 -4.08 13.98
N PHE A 113 -4.60 -2.90 13.75
CA PHE A 113 -3.16 -2.70 13.88
C PHE A 113 -2.67 -2.84 15.32
N SER A 114 -3.46 -2.42 16.32
CA SER A 114 -3.08 -2.52 17.73
C SER A 114 -3.04 -3.96 18.27
N ARG A 115 -3.39 -4.95 17.45
CA ARG A 115 -3.31 -6.37 17.80
C ARG A 115 -1.91 -6.95 17.65
N PHE A 116 -1.02 -6.23 16.95
CA PHE A 116 0.35 -6.67 16.70
C PHE A 116 1.29 -5.94 17.65
N LYS A 117 2.20 -6.70 18.27
CA LYS A 117 3.25 -6.17 19.14
C LYS A 117 4.29 -5.37 18.36
N GLU A 118 4.61 -5.83 17.16
CA GLU A 118 5.66 -5.28 16.30
C GLU A 118 5.08 -5.06 14.91
N ILE A 119 5.29 -3.86 14.37
CA ILE A 119 4.90 -3.49 13.01
C ILE A 119 6.13 -2.98 12.29
N LEU A 120 6.45 -3.61 11.16
CA LEU A 120 7.49 -3.17 10.24
C LEU A 120 6.82 -2.57 9.01
N ILE A 121 7.29 -1.41 8.57
CA ILE A 121 6.76 -0.73 7.40
C ILE A 121 7.85 -0.67 6.33
N ASN A 122 7.54 -1.09 5.11
CA ASN A 122 8.33 -0.76 3.93
C ASN A 122 7.51 0.11 2.98
N THR A 123 7.91 1.37 2.83
CA THR A 123 7.38 2.28 1.81
C THR A 123 8.17 2.08 0.52
N ILE A 124 7.48 1.83 -0.59
CA ILE A 124 8.10 1.79 -1.92
C ILE A 124 8.10 3.21 -2.46
N ASP A 125 9.25 3.86 -2.48
CA ASP A 125 9.42 5.20 -3.02
C ASP A 125 9.55 5.13 -4.54
N ILE A 126 8.54 5.65 -5.22
CA ILE A 126 8.51 5.76 -6.67
C ILE A 126 7.88 7.07 -7.08
N ASP A 127 8.61 7.87 -7.86
CA ASP A 127 8.06 9.12 -8.36
C ASP A 127 6.90 8.89 -9.35
N TYR A 128 6.13 9.95 -9.57
CA TYR A 128 4.99 9.92 -10.46
C TYR A 128 5.34 9.46 -11.89
N ILE A 129 6.48 9.87 -12.44
CA ILE A 129 6.87 9.58 -13.83
C ILE A 129 7.12 8.08 -13.97
N ARG A 130 7.97 7.52 -13.11
CA ARG A 130 8.30 6.08 -13.09
C ARG A 130 7.06 5.24 -12.82
N ASN A 131 6.23 5.63 -11.84
CA ASN A 131 4.97 4.92 -11.55
C ASN A 131 4.00 4.97 -12.75
N SER A 132 3.93 6.10 -13.44
CA SER A 132 3.14 6.24 -14.67
C SER A 132 3.66 5.31 -15.78
N HIS A 133 4.96 5.18 -15.94
CA HIS A 133 5.58 4.29 -16.93
C HIS A 133 5.28 2.83 -16.62
N GLN A 134 5.52 2.38 -15.39
CA GLN A 134 5.20 1.01 -14.95
C GLN A 134 3.71 0.69 -15.11
N PHE A 135 2.83 1.64 -14.79
CA PHE A 135 1.40 1.44 -14.99
C PHE A 135 1.02 1.36 -16.47
N LYS A 136 1.64 2.17 -17.34
CA LYS A 136 1.43 2.08 -18.80
C LYS A 136 1.90 0.74 -19.37
N ALA A 137 3.04 0.21 -18.91
CA ALA A 137 3.53 -1.11 -19.31
C ALA A 137 2.53 -2.22 -18.92
N ARG A 138 2.14 -2.28 -17.63
CA ARG A 138 1.12 -3.22 -17.14
C ARG A 138 -0.21 -3.11 -17.89
N ARG A 139 -0.63 -1.89 -18.25
CA ARG A 139 -1.85 -1.68 -19.06
C ARG A 139 -1.79 -2.32 -20.44
N LYS A 140 -0.62 -2.31 -21.09
CA LYS A 140 -0.45 -2.93 -22.41
C LYS A 140 -0.62 -4.45 -22.29
N GLU A 141 -0.03 -5.05 -21.26
CA GLU A 141 -0.14 -6.49 -20.97
C GLU A 141 -1.58 -6.92 -20.67
N MET A 142 -2.38 -6.07 -20.01
CA MET A 142 -3.80 -6.33 -19.72
C MET A 142 -4.74 -6.24 -20.94
N GLY A 143 -4.25 -5.89 -22.14
CA GLY A 143 -5.03 -5.81 -23.37
C GLY A 143 -6.30 -4.94 -23.26
N LYS A 144 -7.44 -5.44 -23.73
CA LYS A 144 -8.73 -4.71 -23.75
C LYS A 144 -9.21 -4.28 -22.36
N LYS A 145 -8.86 -5.01 -21.29
CA LYS A 145 -9.16 -4.62 -19.90
C LYS A 145 -8.31 -3.43 -19.46
N GLY A 146 -7.02 -3.45 -19.82
CA GLY A 146 -6.06 -2.37 -19.55
C GLY A 146 -6.46 -1.05 -20.21
N ALA A 147 -7.05 -1.07 -21.40
CA ALA A 147 -7.50 0.12 -22.12
C ALA A 147 -8.44 1.02 -21.31
N LYS A 148 -9.25 0.44 -20.41
CA LYS A 148 -10.24 1.17 -19.58
C LYS A 148 -9.71 1.62 -18.21
N THR A 149 -8.47 1.28 -17.86
CA THR A 149 -7.89 1.56 -16.53
C THR A 149 -7.00 2.79 -16.58
N GLU A 150 -7.02 3.64 -15.55
CA GLU A 150 -6.14 4.82 -15.45
C GLU A 150 -5.55 4.90 -14.04
N LEU A 151 -4.24 5.18 -13.95
CA LEU A 151 -3.52 5.27 -12.67
C LEU A 151 -4.11 6.42 -11.85
N PHE A 152 -4.34 7.55 -12.51
CA PHE A 152 -5.14 8.64 -11.99
C PHE A 152 -5.96 9.22 -13.14
N ARG A 153 -7.28 9.36 -12.93
CA ARG A 153 -8.21 9.91 -13.93
C ARG A 153 -8.14 11.45 -13.96
N TYR A 154 -6.95 12.01 -14.24
CA TYR A 154 -6.76 13.45 -14.44
C TYR A 154 -6.43 13.75 -15.90
N ARG A 155 -7.08 14.77 -16.46
CA ARG A 155 -6.80 15.26 -17.81
C ARG A 155 -5.41 15.90 -17.96
N ARG A 156 -4.79 16.35 -16.86
CA ARG A 156 -3.48 17.03 -16.84
C ARG A 156 -2.48 16.25 -16.00
N SER A 157 -1.28 16.01 -16.55
CA SER A 157 -0.18 15.30 -15.87
C SER A 157 0.24 15.98 -14.56
N ALA A 158 0.25 17.32 -14.52
CA ALA A 158 0.57 18.10 -13.33
C ALA A 158 -0.39 17.80 -12.16
N LEU A 159 -1.69 17.63 -12.42
CA LEU A 159 -2.67 17.27 -11.39
C LEU A 159 -2.48 15.84 -10.89
N ALA A 160 -2.13 14.91 -11.79
CA ALA A 160 -1.82 13.54 -11.39
C ALA A 160 -0.55 13.47 -10.52
N LYS A 161 0.49 14.24 -10.86
CA LYS A 161 1.70 14.41 -10.03
C LYS A 161 1.36 15.02 -8.67
N GLN A 162 0.53 16.07 -8.64
CA GLN A 162 0.09 16.69 -7.39
C GLN A 162 -0.69 15.71 -6.51
N ALA A 163 -1.61 14.93 -7.07
CA ALA A 163 -2.36 13.91 -6.33
C ALA A 163 -1.45 12.81 -5.79
N HIS A 164 -0.52 12.32 -6.61
CA HIS A 164 0.48 11.34 -6.18
C HIS A 164 1.28 11.86 -4.98
N ASN A 165 1.81 13.08 -5.05
CA ASN A 165 2.54 13.70 -3.95
C ASN A 165 1.66 13.89 -2.70
N ALA A 166 0.41 14.34 -2.86
CA ALA A 166 -0.50 14.52 -1.73
C ALA A 166 -0.80 13.19 -1.00
N ILE A 167 -0.95 12.10 -1.75
CA ILE A 167 -1.16 10.76 -1.21
C ILE A 167 0.09 10.26 -0.47
N TYR A 168 1.27 10.30 -1.10
CA TYR A 168 2.53 9.89 -0.47
C TYR A 168 2.84 10.72 0.79
N ASN A 169 2.73 12.04 0.70
CA ASN A 169 2.94 12.91 1.84
C ASN A 169 1.94 12.63 2.98
N SER A 170 0.71 12.23 2.65
CA SER A 170 -0.26 11.84 3.68
C SER A 170 0.09 10.52 4.36
N TRP A 171 0.70 9.57 3.63
CA TRP A 171 1.23 8.34 4.20
C TRP A 171 2.35 8.66 5.18
N GLU A 172 3.40 9.33 4.71
CA GLU A 172 4.57 9.71 5.51
C GLU A 172 4.20 10.48 6.79
N ARG A 173 3.24 11.40 6.71
CA ARG A 173 2.78 12.17 7.87
C ARG A 173 1.99 11.36 8.89
N ASN A 174 1.48 10.18 8.53
CA ASN A 174 0.55 9.41 9.37
C ASN A 174 1.06 8.02 9.74
N ILE A 175 2.16 7.51 9.15
CA ILE A 175 2.71 6.19 9.51
C ILE A 175 3.05 6.05 10.99
N TYR A 176 3.36 7.17 11.68
CA TYR A 176 3.61 7.19 13.12
C TYR A 176 2.45 6.64 13.95
N LEU A 177 1.21 6.69 13.43
CA LEU A 177 0.02 6.16 14.10
C LEU A 177 0.09 4.65 14.33
N LEU A 178 0.86 3.95 13.48
CA LEU A 178 1.10 2.52 13.63
C LEU A 178 2.16 2.19 14.68
N LYS A 179 2.87 3.19 15.21
CA LYS A 179 4.02 3.01 16.12
C LYS A 179 5.00 1.94 15.58
N PRO A 180 5.51 2.10 14.35
CA PRO A 180 6.35 1.08 13.73
C PRO A 180 7.64 0.87 14.52
N GLU A 181 8.05 -0.38 14.64
CA GLU A 181 9.33 -0.77 15.23
C GLU A 181 10.47 -0.34 14.31
N LYS A 182 10.29 -0.54 12.99
CA LYS A 182 11.22 -0.07 11.95
C LYS A 182 10.47 0.40 10.73
N ILE A 183 11.03 1.42 10.09
CA ILE A 183 10.57 1.96 8.81
C ILE A 183 11.68 1.76 7.78
N PHE A 184 11.31 1.19 6.65
CA PHE A 184 12.16 0.97 5.50
C PHE A 184 11.60 1.75 4.31
N HIS A 185 12.51 2.26 3.50
CA HIS A 185 12.22 2.94 2.24
C HIS A 185 12.94 2.18 1.14
N THR A 186 12.18 1.65 0.18
CA THR A 186 12.73 0.93 -0.96
C THR A 186 12.50 1.70 -2.25
N PHE A 187 13.53 1.81 -3.09
CA PHE A 187 13.40 2.40 -4.41
C PHE A 187 14.39 1.75 -5.37
N VAL A 188 14.10 1.89 -6.66
CA VAL A 188 15.01 1.46 -7.73
C VAL A 188 15.84 2.68 -8.17
N SER A 189 17.16 2.60 -8.19
CA SER A 189 18.02 3.69 -8.66
C SER A 189 17.99 3.80 -10.20
N ASP A 190 18.56 4.89 -10.76
CA ASP A 190 18.69 5.03 -12.22
C ASP A 190 19.47 3.86 -12.89
N PRO A 191 20.57 3.35 -12.29
CA PRO A 191 21.24 2.14 -12.77
C PRO A 191 20.38 0.86 -12.74
N GLY A 192 19.21 0.89 -12.09
CA GLY A 192 18.34 -0.28 -11.96
C GLY A 192 18.61 -1.15 -10.72
N ASP A 193 19.42 -0.67 -9.78
CA ASP A 193 19.65 -1.36 -8.50
C ASP A 193 18.44 -1.16 -7.58
N LEU A 194 18.12 -2.17 -6.76
CA LEU A 194 17.16 -2.04 -5.67
C LEU A 194 17.89 -1.57 -4.42
N LEU A 195 17.47 -0.43 -3.87
CA LEU A 195 18.00 0.15 -2.64
C LEU A 195 16.96 0.06 -1.52
N MET A 196 17.45 -0.07 -0.29
CA MET A 196 16.69 0.05 0.94
C MET A 196 17.42 1.01 1.87
N ASN A 197 16.77 2.09 2.31
CA ASN A 197 17.38 3.13 3.15
C ASN A 197 18.75 3.59 2.60
N ASN A 198 18.83 3.81 1.28
CA ASN A 198 20.03 4.18 0.52
C ASN A 198 21.15 3.11 0.46
N GLN A 199 20.91 1.90 0.95
CA GLN A 199 21.84 0.77 0.82
C GLN A 199 21.41 -0.12 -0.34
N CYS A 200 22.33 -0.45 -1.24
CA CYS A 200 22.05 -1.38 -2.34
C CYS A 200 21.84 -2.80 -1.80
N ILE A 201 20.64 -3.34 -2.03
CA ILE A 201 20.25 -4.67 -1.54
C ILE A 201 20.19 -5.71 -2.67
N CYS A 202 20.07 -5.24 -3.91
CA CYS A 202 20.18 -6.07 -5.10
C CYS A 202 20.69 -5.22 -6.28
N LYS A 203 21.90 -5.53 -6.75
CA LYS A 203 22.45 -4.93 -7.98
C LYS A 203 21.70 -5.44 -9.20
N GLU A 204 21.54 -4.57 -10.20
CA GLU A 204 20.92 -4.88 -11.50
C GLU A 204 19.54 -5.53 -11.34
N TRP A 205 18.79 -5.09 -10.33
CA TRP A 205 17.50 -5.67 -9.99
C TRP A 205 16.54 -5.61 -11.17
N SER A 206 16.48 -4.48 -11.87
CA SER A 206 15.64 -4.29 -13.05
C SER A 206 15.90 -5.31 -14.16
N GLN A 207 17.15 -5.68 -14.42
CA GLN A 207 17.51 -6.70 -15.41
C GLN A 207 17.05 -8.10 -14.95
N LYS A 208 17.30 -8.42 -13.68
CA LYS A 208 16.92 -9.72 -13.08
C LYS A 208 15.43 -9.97 -13.11
N VAL A 209 14.61 -8.92 -13.03
CA VAL A 209 13.15 -9.01 -13.10
C VAL A 209 12.59 -8.72 -14.50
N GLY A 210 13.44 -8.61 -15.53
CA GLY A 210 13.02 -8.44 -16.92
C GLY A 210 12.36 -7.08 -17.23
N LEU A 211 12.74 -6.01 -16.50
CA LEU A 211 12.23 -4.65 -16.71
C LEU A 211 13.12 -3.80 -17.65
N ILE A 212 14.33 -4.26 -17.97
CA ILE A 212 15.29 -3.68 -18.92
C ILE A 212 15.94 -4.81 -19.71
#